data_AF-A0A7S8IF02-F1
#
_entry.id   AF-A0A7S8IF02-F1
#
_cell.length_a   1.000
_cell.length_b   1.000
_cell.length_c   1.000
_cell.angle_alpha   90.00
_cell.angle_beta   90.00
_cell.angle_gamma   90.00
#
_symmetry.space_group_name_H-M   'P 1'
#
loop_
_entity.id
_entity.type
_entity.pdbx_description
1 polymer ?
#
loop_
_entity_poly.entity_id
_entity_poly.type
_entity_poly.pdbx_seq_one_letter_code
_entity_poly.pdbx_strand_id
1 'polypeptide(L)'
;MASIIIALSTYGSQRVKHPHTGQTISAYKMGYSSAASAVLLALYGDQARDVSSKHASYHYIQIDTEVTVRHGYILLKITDEELAKAEVITRKTHRPAVYRWQENAWQEFPNFNHAEYTPIIGRSGPDFNPIGMLIVSASTGEAESAIAGITVEKSQRSPSDTPWHWIRGDTYPHRELLKRWGCRWSKKRKSWYFIGVTLPDAIQQLIDQLEATITANEDNHDPCSIEEAAEVLGLRVNEQQSTPQPEHPPRLFDLNETVYARHDLETPDGKVVPTGTSGVITRLYNRNSKHGWSYDVDFTGIGTGWFFERELSSLEPIAGIRITHGSVVPPGAVSPLSDIEIKRNLLESGRQPEAIEDIELLSDKADDTEEDQPKIRIIKPNLDVSEGKEEDAVITAVRQTKIEALPVLQSSNGSSANKRQLHSIPQSACGELTGSITGSVWCYGYGIHDGICVYLNMGGPRMAVEAIRAKLSKGDIVSCVPWDAPSVELTAGEGNTGMYSAFMQNIPEAKFTSLILCHELLTQPNYGGASTTFMIHVSDEQAMAQLRQHITKLVKVPVFPEWTAYLWDAGQRAILLRPTRTGGDLKLWTISLDDSGWTRLITGGLAQNIIRLPQNL
;
A
#
# COMPACT_ATOMS: atom_id res chain seq x y z
N MET A 1 -26.34 -18.05 10.62
CA MET A 1 -26.52 -16.81 9.82
C MET A 1 -25.18 -16.43 9.24
N ALA A 2 -25.08 -16.12 7.94
CA ALA A 2 -23.81 -15.73 7.34
C ALA A 2 -23.44 -14.31 7.80
N SER A 3 -22.25 -14.14 8.38
CA SER A 3 -21.76 -12.82 8.78
C SER A 3 -21.21 -12.09 7.54
N ILE A 4 -21.87 -11.00 7.13
CA ILE A 4 -21.44 -10.19 5.99
C ILE A 4 -20.52 -9.09 6.48
N ILE A 5 -19.36 -8.93 5.84
CA ILE A 5 -18.39 -7.88 6.18
C ILE A 5 -18.57 -6.71 5.21
N ILE A 6 -18.71 -5.51 5.77
CA ILE A 6 -18.73 -4.26 5.01
C ILE A 6 -17.66 -3.28 5.50
N ALA A 7 -17.29 -2.35 4.63
CA ALA A 7 -16.36 -1.26 4.87
C ALA A 7 -16.99 0.08 4.48
N LEU A 8 -16.99 1.06 5.39
CA LEU A 8 -17.51 2.41 5.15
C LEU A 8 -16.37 3.42 5.13
N SER A 9 -16.30 4.27 4.11
CA SER A 9 -15.23 5.25 3.97
C SER A 9 -15.29 6.34 5.06
N THR A 10 -14.15 6.63 5.69
CA THR A 10 -13.94 7.67 6.69
C THR A 10 -12.61 8.38 6.49
N TYR A 11 -12.54 9.67 6.83
CA TYR A 11 -11.30 10.44 6.89
C TYR A 11 -10.60 10.32 8.25
N GLY A 12 -11.05 9.41 9.12
CA GLY A 12 -10.53 9.22 10.47
C GLY A 12 -11.34 9.95 11.54
N SER A 13 -10.88 9.86 12.79
CA SER A 13 -11.50 10.54 13.92
C SER A 13 -10.95 11.95 14.11
N GLN A 14 -11.82 12.88 14.49
CA GLN A 14 -11.48 14.26 14.79
C GLN A 14 -12.19 14.72 16.07
N ARG A 15 -11.53 15.58 16.84
CA ARG A 15 -12.15 16.22 18.01
C ARG A 15 -12.99 17.40 17.55
N VAL A 16 -14.28 17.38 17.84
CA VAL A 16 -15.25 18.43 17.48
C VAL A 16 -16.02 18.90 18.70
N LYS A 17 -16.50 20.16 18.68
CA LYS A 17 -17.38 20.67 19.73
C LYS A 17 -18.80 20.21 19.46
N HIS A 18 -19.38 19.49 20.40
CA HIS A 18 -20.76 19.05 20.32
C HIS A 18 -21.69 20.28 20.23
N PRO A 19 -22.62 20.34 19.25
CA PRO A 19 -23.41 21.55 18.98
C PRO A 19 -24.35 21.95 20.14
N HIS A 20 -24.86 20.98 20.90
CA HIS A 20 -25.75 21.26 22.05
C HIS A 20 -25.03 21.41 23.39
N THR A 21 -24.03 20.58 23.70
CA THR A 21 -23.35 20.59 25.01
C THR A 21 -22.11 21.48 25.05
N GLY A 22 -21.58 21.89 23.89
CA GLY A 22 -20.33 22.66 23.78
C GLY A 22 -19.07 21.87 24.17
N GLN A 23 -19.21 20.62 24.61
CA GLN A 23 -18.10 19.77 25.01
C GLN A 23 -17.31 19.27 23.80
N THR A 24 -16.00 19.09 23.98
CA THR A 24 -15.14 18.56 22.92
C THR A 24 -15.19 17.04 22.94
N ILE A 25 -15.82 16.46 21.92
CA ILE A 25 -16.03 15.02 21.74
C ILE A 25 -15.21 14.50 20.56
N SER A 26 -14.96 13.19 20.50
CA SER A 26 -14.33 12.54 19.35
C SER A 26 -15.42 12.01 18.42
N ALA A 27 -15.34 12.33 17.13
CA ALA A 27 -16.30 11.89 16.11
C ALA A 27 -15.58 11.50 14.82
N TYR A 28 -16.18 10.60 14.04
CA TYR A 28 -15.64 10.15 12.76
C TYR A 28 -16.04 11.10 11.65
N LYS A 29 -15.03 11.57 10.91
CA LYS A 29 -15.18 12.49 9.79
C LYS A 29 -15.56 11.73 8.52
N MET A 30 -16.69 12.07 7.91
CA MET A 30 -17.26 11.41 6.74
C MET A 30 -17.67 12.44 5.68
N GLY A 31 -17.66 12.04 4.40
CA GLY A 31 -17.99 12.93 3.29
C GLY A 31 -19.47 13.29 3.22
N TYR A 32 -19.79 14.55 2.93
CA TYR A 32 -21.17 15.04 2.79
C TYR A 32 -21.91 14.44 1.58
N SER A 33 -21.17 14.13 0.52
CA SER A 33 -21.72 13.64 -0.75
C SER A 33 -21.80 12.11 -0.82
N SER A 34 -21.50 11.39 0.26
CA SER A 34 -21.46 9.91 0.27
C SER A 34 -22.55 9.31 1.15
N ALA A 35 -23.03 8.12 0.81
CA ALA A 35 -23.98 7.38 1.65
C ALA A 35 -23.40 6.87 2.97
N ALA A 36 -22.07 6.85 3.11
CA ALA A 36 -21.39 6.24 4.25
C ALA A 36 -21.88 6.74 5.62
N SER A 37 -22.15 8.04 5.80
CA SER A 37 -22.69 8.57 7.07
C SER A 37 -24.13 8.12 7.32
N ALA A 38 -24.98 8.14 6.29
CA ALA A 38 -26.38 7.71 6.40
C ALA A 38 -26.50 6.21 6.68
N VAL A 39 -25.67 5.38 6.03
CA VAL A 39 -25.60 3.94 6.29
C VAL A 39 -25.13 3.69 7.71
N LEU A 40 -24.07 4.37 8.17
CA LEU A 40 -23.56 4.22 9.53
C LEU A 40 -24.61 4.56 10.59
N LEU A 41 -25.34 5.67 10.42
CA LEU A 41 -26.42 6.07 11.32
C LEU A 41 -27.59 5.08 11.31
N ALA A 42 -27.94 4.55 10.14
CA ALA A 42 -29.02 3.57 10.02
C ALA A 42 -28.68 2.21 10.63
N LEU A 43 -27.40 1.81 10.59
CA LEU A 43 -26.92 0.55 11.14
C LEU A 43 -26.77 0.60 12.67
N TYR A 44 -26.16 1.67 13.20
CA TYR A 44 -25.94 1.82 14.64
C TYR A 44 -27.16 2.37 15.40
N GLY A 45 -28.13 2.96 14.71
CA GLY A 45 -29.33 3.55 15.32
C GLY A 45 -28.95 4.58 16.40
N ASP A 46 -29.48 4.41 17.61
CA ASP A 46 -29.28 5.34 18.73
C ASP A 46 -27.84 5.39 19.27
N GLN A 47 -27.00 4.40 18.90
CA GLN A 47 -25.59 4.34 19.28
C GLN A 47 -24.67 5.24 18.43
N ALA A 48 -25.19 5.79 17.33
CA ALA A 48 -24.48 6.75 16.49
C ALA A 48 -25.28 8.05 16.35
N ARG A 49 -24.58 9.20 16.47
CA ARG A 49 -25.21 10.53 16.42
C ARG A 49 -24.44 11.46 15.53
N ASP A 50 -25.16 12.17 14.66
CA ASP A 50 -24.57 13.26 13.90
C ASP A 50 -24.37 14.49 14.81
N VAL A 51 -23.10 14.83 15.05
CA VAL A 51 -22.67 15.96 15.88
C VAL A 51 -22.07 17.08 15.03
N SER A 52 -22.38 17.10 13.73
CA SER A 52 -21.91 18.13 12.81
C SER A 52 -22.49 19.50 13.13
N SER A 53 -21.65 20.53 13.05
CA SER A 53 -22.13 21.91 13.07
C SER A 53 -22.81 22.27 11.74
N LYS A 54 -23.74 23.24 11.74
CA LYS A 54 -24.42 23.71 10.51
C LYS A 54 -23.47 24.25 9.43
N HIS A 55 -22.25 24.63 9.79
CA HIS A 55 -21.23 25.14 8.88
C HIS A 55 -20.11 24.13 8.59
N ALA A 56 -20.27 22.87 9.02
CA ALA A 56 -19.27 21.84 8.79
C ALA A 56 -19.28 21.37 7.33
N SER A 57 -18.10 21.28 6.71
CA SER A 57 -17.94 20.74 5.35
C SER A 57 -17.98 19.20 5.29
N TYR A 58 -18.14 18.53 6.44
CA TYR A 58 -18.13 17.08 6.60
C TYR A 58 -19.16 16.65 7.65
N HIS A 59 -19.64 15.41 7.56
CA HIS A 59 -20.38 14.80 8.67
C HIS A 59 -19.41 14.32 9.74
N TYR A 60 -19.70 14.65 10.99
CA TYR A 60 -19.00 14.18 12.17
C TYR A 60 -19.95 13.28 12.94
N ILE A 61 -19.74 11.97 12.87
CA ILE A 61 -20.58 10.99 13.53
C ILE A 61 -19.89 10.52 14.81
N GLN A 62 -20.49 10.80 15.96
CA GLN A 62 -20.09 10.21 17.23
C GLN A 62 -20.67 8.81 17.30
N ILE A 63 -19.85 7.83 17.67
CA ILE A 63 -20.26 6.45 17.91
C ILE A 63 -19.92 6.15 19.36
N ASP A 64 -20.88 5.67 20.14
CA ASP A 64 -20.72 5.43 21.57
C ASP A 64 -20.10 4.04 21.89
N THR A 65 -19.94 3.20 20.87
CA THR A 65 -19.43 1.83 20.95
C THR A 65 -18.04 1.66 20.29
N GLU A 66 -17.47 0.45 20.36
CA GLU A 66 -16.16 0.18 19.75
C GLU A 66 -16.26 0.20 18.21
N VAL A 67 -15.20 0.67 17.55
CA VAL A 67 -15.17 0.81 16.09
C VAL A 67 -13.81 0.40 15.57
N THR A 68 -13.79 -0.54 14.62
CA THR A 68 -12.55 -0.93 13.95
C THR A 68 -12.34 -0.09 12.70
N VAL A 69 -11.32 0.78 12.73
CA VAL A 69 -10.90 1.58 11.58
C VAL A 69 -9.61 1.05 10.97
N ARG A 70 -9.60 0.84 9.64
CA ARG A 70 -8.44 0.40 8.86
C ARG A 70 -8.36 1.12 7.53
N HIS A 71 -7.19 1.73 7.26
CA HIS A 71 -6.88 2.42 6.00
C HIS A 71 -7.95 3.41 5.54
N GLY A 72 -8.58 4.15 6.47
CA GLY A 72 -9.67 5.07 6.14
C GLY A 72 -11.04 4.40 5.95
N TYR A 73 -11.24 3.20 6.48
CA TYR A 73 -12.51 2.50 6.44
C TYR A 73 -12.93 1.99 7.82
N ILE A 74 -14.20 2.19 8.18
CA ILE A 74 -14.84 1.56 9.33
C ILE A 74 -15.31 0.17 8.88
N LEU A 75 -14.89 -0.88 9.57
CA LEU A 75 -15.27 -2.26 9.27
C LEU A 75 -16.41 -2.70 10.18
N LEU A 76 -17.49 -3.22 9.58
CA LEU A 76 -18.64 -3.75 10.29
C LEU A 76 -19.00 -5.15 9.81
N LYS A 77 -19.46 -5.98 10.74
CA LYS A 77 -20.21 -7.19 10.46
C LYS A 77 -21.69 -6.86 10.53
N ILE A 78 -22.42 -7.26 9.51
CA ILE A 78 -23.85 -7.01 9.40
C ILE A 78 -24.61 -8.29 9.05
N THR A 79 -25.89 -8.30 9.38
CA THR A 79 -26.88 -9.32 9.01
C THR A 79 -27.47 -9.04 7.62
N ASP A 80 -28.21 -10.00 7.06
CA ASP A 80 -28.90 -9.83 5.78
C ASP A 80 -29.95 -8.70 5.83
N GLU A 81 -30.63 -8.51 6.97
CA GLU A 81 -31.59 -7.43 7.16
C GLU A 81 -30.92 -6.05 7.16
N GLU A 82 -29.77 -5.94 7.81
CA GLU A 82 -28.94 -4.73 7.84
C GLU A 82 -28.33 -4.44 6.48
N LEU A 83 -27.95 -5.48 5.72
CA LEU A 83 -27.50 -5.35 4.34
C LEU A 83 -28.60 -4.73 3.48
N ALA A 84 -29.83 -5.23 3.57
CA ALA A 84 -30.96 -4.68 2.83
C ALA A 84 -31.21 -3.21 3.18
N LYS A 85 -31.11 -2.84 4.47
CA LYS A 85 -31.22 -1.43 4.90
C LYS A 85 -30.12 -0.56 4.29
N ALA A 86 -28.87 -1.03 4.31
CA ALA A 86 -27.74 -0.32 3.73
C ALA A 86 -27.92 -0.11 2.20
N GLU A 87 -28.36 -1.15 1.48
CA GLU A 87 -28.63 -1.07 0.04
C GLU A 87 -29.72 -0.04 -0.31
N VAL A 88 -30.81 0.00 0.46
CA VAL A 88 -31.90 0.98 0.25
C VAL A 88 -31.39 2.42 0.35
N ILE A 89 -30.40 2.66 1.21
CA ILE A 89 -29.77 3.98 1.38
C ILE A 89 -28.80 4.25 0.22
N THR A 90 -27.90 3.32 -0.09
CA THR A 90 -26.87 3.54 -1.11
C THR A 90 -27.46 3.74 -2.50
N ARG A 91 -28.54 3.03 -2.85
CA ARG A 91 -29.28 3.17 -4.13
C ARG A 91 -29.83 4.57 -4.37
N LYS A 92 -30.01 5.39 -3.33
CA LYS A 92 -30.49 6.78 -3.44
C LYS A 92 -29.37 7.80 -3.64
N THR A 93 -28.11 7.36 -3.68
CA THR A 93 -26.95 8.23 -3.73
C THR A 93 -26.08 7.94 -4.95
N HIS A 94 -25.42 8.97 -5.49
CA HIS A 94 -24.47 8.77 -6.60
C HIS A 94 -23.15 8.14 -6.16
N ARG A 95 -22.73 8.38 -4.91
CA ARG A 95 -21.48 7.86 -4.35
C ARG A 95 -21.79 7.07 -3.07
N PRO A 96 -21.81 5.72 -3.12
CA PRO A 96 -22.12 4.93 -1.95
C PRO A 96 -20.99 5.03 -0.92
N ALA A 97 -19.73 4.86 -1.33
CA ALA A 97 -18.57 4.80 -0.44
C ALA A 97 -18.71 3.74 0.69
N VAL A 98 -19.47 2.68 0.37
CA VAL A 98 -19.69 1.49 1.19
C VAL A 98 -19.35 0.28 0.32
N TYR A 99 -18.60 -0.65 0.89
CA TYR A 99 -18.04 -1.80 0.18
C TYR A 99 -18.35 -3.08 0.93
N ARG A 100 -18.66 -4.15 0.21
CA ARG A 100 -18.90 -5.50 0.71
C ARG A 100 -17.71 -6.39 0.40
N TRP A 101 -17.30 -7.22 1.35
CA TRP A 101 -16.34 -8.28 1.09
C TRP A 101 -17.06 -9.55 0.64
N GLN A 102 -16.81 -10.00 -0.58
CA GLN A 102 -17.39 -11.21 -1.16
C GLN A 102 -16.39 -11.83 -2.13
N GLU A 103 -16.31 -13.17 -2.19
CA GLU A 103 -15.47 -13.91 -3.15
C GLU A 103 -13.99 -13.47 -3.14
N ASN A 104 -13.45 -13.20 -1.95
CA ASN A 104 -12.09 -12.69 -1.74
C ASN A 104 -11.78 -11.34 -2.42
N ALA A 105 -12.81 -10.53 -2.72
CA ALA A 105 -12.67 -9.19 -3.27
C ALA A 105 -13.63 -8.22 -2.58
N TRP A 106 -13.28 -6.93 -2.65
CA TRP A 106 -14.20 -5.87 -2.28
C TRP A 106 -15.05 -5.46 -3.47
N GLN A 107 -16.36 -5.33 -3.24
CA GLN A 107 -17.33 -4.86 -4.20
C GLN A 107 -18.02 -3.61 -3.65
N GLU A 108 -18.17 -2.57 -4.46
CA GLU A 108 -18.91 -1.37 -4.10
C GLU A 108 -20.42 -1.65 -4.11
N PHE A 109 -21.13 -1.10 -3.13
CA PHE A 109 -22.58 -1.26 -3.00
C PHE A 109 -23.35 -0.68 -4.21
N PRO A 110 -24.53 -1.23 -4.51
CA PRO A 110 -25.45 -0.63 -5.47
C PRO A 110 -25.72 0.84 -5.17
N ASN A 111 -25.72 1.66 -6.20
CA ASN A 111 -25.90 3.11 -6.12
C ASN A 111 -26.91 3.60 -7.15
N PHE A 112 -27.12 4.92 -7.24
CA PHE A 112 -28.10 5.49 -8.17
C PHE A 112 -27.83 5.14 -9.65
N ASN A 113 -26.56 5.00 -10.02
CA ASN A 113 -26.15 4.72 -11.41
C ASN A 113 -26.05 3.21 -11.70
N HIS A 114 -25.77 2.39 -10.67
CA HIS A 114 -25.53 0.95 -10.82
C HIS A 114 -26.39 0.16 -9.84
N ALA A 115 -27.33 -0.62 -10.37
CA ALA A 115 -28.27 -1.41 -9.57
C ALA A 115 -27.64 -2.67 -8.94
N GLU A 116 -26.48 -3.09 -9.42
CA GLU A 116 -25.75 -4.27 -8.96
C GLU A 116 -24.48 -3.89 -8.20
N TYR A 117 -23.91 -4.85 -7.47
CA TYR A 117 -22.60 -4.71 -6.86
C TYR A 117 -21.54 -4.56 -7.96
N THR A 118 -20.66 -3.58 -7.81
CA THR A 118 -19.63 -3.31 -8.81
C THR A 118 -18.25 -3.63 -8.25
N PRO A 119 -17.37 -4.31 -9.02
CA PRO A 119 -16.00 -4.54 -8.56
C PRO A 119 -15.25 -3.21 -8.44
N ILE A 120 -14.35 -3.12 -7.47
CA ILE A 120 -13.54 -1.92 -7.27
C ILE A 120 -12.53 -1.77 -8.41
N ILE A 121 -12.63 -0.66 -9.15
CA ILE A 121 -11.72 -0.32 -10.24
C ILE A 121 -10.72 0.74 -9.77
N GLY A 122 -9.42 0.46 -9.90
CA GLY A 122 -8.35 1.42 -9.61
C GLY A 122 -8.12 1.66 -8.11
N ARG A 123 -8.12 2.93 -7.68
CA ARG A 123 -7.89 3.34 -6.27
C ARG A 123 -9.20 3.54 -5.47
N SER A 124 -10.34 3.14 -6.03
CA SER A 124 -11.67 3.45 -5.48
C SER A 124 -12.18 2.39 -4.51
N GLY A 125 -11.55 2.26 -3.33
CA GLY A 125 -12.04 1.35 -2.30
C GLY A 125 -10.93 0.67 -1.48
N PRO A 126 -11.30 -0.22 -0.54
CA PRO A 126 -10.32 -0.91 0.29
C PRO A 126 -9.49 -1.91 -0.52
N ASP A 127 -8.19 -2.02 -0.20
CA ASP A 127 -7.21 -2.87 -0.89
C ASP A 127 -6.64 -3.99 0.00
N PHE A 128 -7.25 -4.23 1.17
CA PHE A 128 -6.78 -5.19 2.17
C PHE A 128 -7.79 -6.32 2.41
N ASN A 129 -7.32 -7.50 2.81
CA ASN A 129 -8.20 -8.61 3.17
C ASN A 129 -8.72 -8.43 4.62
N PRO A 130 -10.04 -8.33 4.87
CA PRO A 130 -10.61 -8.17 6.21
C PRO A 130 -10.71 -9.49 7.02
N ILE A 131 -10.47 -10.65 6.41
CA ILE A 131 -10.59 -11.96 7.08
C ILE A 131 -9.59 -12.05 8.24
N GLY A 132 -10.09 -12.44 9.41
CA GLY A 132 -9.30 -12.55 10.65
C GLY A 132 -9.04 -11.21 11.36
N MET A 133 -9.66 -10.11 10.92
CA MET A 133 -9.68 -8.87 11.67
C MET A 133 -10.75 -8.92 12.77
N LEU A 134 -10.51 -8.19 13.87
CA LEU A 134 -11.52 -7.92 14.89
C LEU A 134 -12.53 -6.93 14.30
N ILE A 135 -13.64 -7.42 13.77
CA ILE A 135 -14.69 -6.61 13.15
C ILE A 135 -15.85 -6.53 14.12
N VAL A 136 -16.32 -5.31 14.36
CA VAL A 136 -17.43 -5.03 15.28
C VAL A 136 -18.76 -5.36 14.62
N SER A 137 -19.68 -5.96 15.36
CA SER A 137 -21.06 -6.13 14.89
C SER A 137 -21.81 -4.81 14.97
N ALA A 138 -22.51 -4.44 13.90
CA ALA A 138 -23.29 -3.20 13.88
C ALA A 138 -24.44 -3.18 14.89
N SER A 139 -25.04 -4.35 15.18
CA SER A 139 -26.21 -4.49 16.07
C SER A 139 -25.88 -4.44 17.55
N THR A 140 -24.74 -4.99 17.97
CA THR A 140 -24.35 -5.06 19.39
C THR A 140 -23.34 -3.99 19.77
N GLY A 141 -22.58 -3.45 18.81
CA GLY A 141 -21.48 -2.52 19.07
C GLY A 141 -20.32 -3.16 19.85
N GLU A 142 -20.35 -4.48 20.02
CA GLU A 142 -19.31 -5.26 20.69
C GLU A 142 -18.38 -5.85 19.63
N ALA A 143 -17.07 -5.72 19.86
CA ALA A 143 -16.11 -6.55 19.14
C ALA A 143 -16.37 -7.99 19.54
N GLU A 144 -16.82 -8.82 18.59
CA GLU A 144 -16.94 -10.26 18.80
C GLU A 144 -15.57 -10.75 19.28
N SER A 145 -15.52 -11.22 20.54
CA SER A 145 -14.28 -11.64 21.17
C SER A 145 -13.60 -12.65 20.25
N ALA A 146 -12.30 -12.43 20.01
CA ALA A 146 -11.47 -13.28 19.17
C ALA A 146 -11.85 -14.74 19.40
N ILE A 147 -12.24 -15.45 18.32
CA ILE A 147 -12.39 -16.90 18.20
C ILE A 147 -12.28 -17.60 19.57
N ALA A 148 -13.41 -18.03 20.15
CA ALA A 148 -13.36 -18.84 21.37
C ALA A 148 -12.49 -20.07 21.09
N GLY A 149 -11.25 -20.06 21.59
CA GLY A 149 -10.26 -21.09 21.33
C GLY A 149 -8.93 -20.60 20.73
N ILE A 150 -7.91 -21.43 20.87
CA ILE A 150 -6.60 -21.22 20.27
C ILE A 150 -6.52 -22.04 18.99
N THR A 151 -6.28 -21.40 17.84
CA THR A 151 -6.14 -22.07 16.55
C THR A 151 -4.68 -22.12 16.12
N VAL A 152 -4.26 -23.24 15.52
CA VAL A 152 -2.88 -23.42 15.03
C VAL A 152 -2.85 -23.70 13.54
N GLU A 153 -2.19 -22.82 12.79
CA GLU A 153 -1.98 -22.92 11.35
C GLU A 153 -0.54 -23.38 11.08
N LYS A 154 -0.37 -24.52 10.41
CA LYS A 154 0.94 -25.01 9.94
C LYS A 154 1.27 -24.41 8.59
N SER A 155 2.40 -23.69 8.50
CA SER A 155 2.91 -23.08 7.27
C SER A 155 4.28 -23.65 6.94
N GLN A 156 4.42 -24.25 5.76
CA GLN A 156 5.67 -24.84 5.28
C GLN A 156 5.88 -24.45 3.82
N ARG A 157 7.08 -23.92 3.49
CA ARG A 157 7.37 -23.36 2.16
C ARG A 157 7.85 -24.40 1.15
N SER A 158 8.51 -25.45 1.64
CA SER A 158 8.91 -26.64 0.88
C SER A 158 8.95 -27.86 1.82
N PRO A 159 8.77 -29.10 1.32
CA PRO A 159 8.74 -30.29 2.18
C PRO A 159 10.01 -30.50 3.02
N SER A 160 11.14 -29.96 2.59
CA SER A 160 12.44 -30.02 3.28
C SER A 160 12.66 -28.90 4.31
N ASP A 161 11.85 -27.83 4.31
CA ASP A 161 11.99 -26.73 5.26
C ASP A 161 11.29 -27.01 6.59
N THR A 162 11.86 -26.52 7.69
CA THR A 162 11.21 -26.59 9.01
C THR A 162 9.87 -25.86 9.00
N PRO A 163 8.76 -26.52 9.42
CA PRO A 163 7.45 -25.91 9.43
C PRO A 163 7.31 -24.86 10.54
N TRP A 164 6.47 -23.88 10.27
CA TRP A 164 6.10 -22.81 11.19
C TRP A 164 4.69 -23.06 11.67
N HIS A 165 4.50 -23.14 12.98
CA HIS A 165 3.20 -23.26 13.61
C HIS A 165 2.76 -21.88 14.09
N TRP A 166 1.72 -21.32 13.50
CA TRP A 166 1.16 -20.02 13.84
C TRP A 166 -0.03 -20.20 14.79
N ILE A 167 0.09 -19.67 16.01
CA ILE A 167 -0.88 -19.81 17.09
C ILE A 167 -1.65 -18.49 17.22
N ARG A 168 -2.97 -18.54 17.04
CA ARG A 168 -3.90 -17.39 17.01
C ARG A 168 -5.09 -17.65 17.95
N GLY A 169 -5.91 -16.62 18.22
CA GLY A 169 -7.06 -16.70 19.12
C GLY A 169 -6.80 -16.07 20.49
N ASP A 170 -7.51 -16.53 21.52
CA ASP A 170 -7.37 -16.03 22.90
C ASP A 170 -6.09 -16.53 23.59
N THR A 171 -4.96 -16.00 23.13
CA THR A 171 -3.62 -16.36 23.61
C THR A 171 -3.15 -15.49 24.76
N TYR A 172 -3.97 -14.53 25.22
CA TYR A 172 -3.58 -13.58 26.27
C TYR A 172 -3.45 -14.24 27.66
N PRO A 173 -4.39 -15.09 28.12
CA PRO A 173 -4.26 -15.82 29.38
C PRO A 173 -3.08 -16.79 29.40
N HIS A 174 -2.69 -17.31 28.23
CA HIS A 174 -1.67 -18.35 28.08
C HIS A 174 -0.30 -17.82 27.62
N ARG A 175 -0.12 -16.50 27.62
CA ARG A 175 1.10 -15.82 27.14
C ARG A 175 2.39 -16.34 27.78
N GLU A 176 2.39 -16.59 29.09
CA GLU A 176 3.59 -17.04 29.80
C GLU A 176 3.92 -18.51 29.50
N LEU A 177 2.89 -19.34 29.24
CA LEU A 177 3.06 -20.72 28.79
C LEU A 177 3.68 -20.74 27.39
N LEU A 178 3.15 -19.95 26.45
CA LEU A 178 3.67 -19.87 25.08
C LEU A 178 5.14 -19.39 25.05
N LYS A 179 5.51 -18.39 25.86
CA LYS A 179 6.91 -17.95 25.96
C LYS A 179 7.83 -19.04 26.52
N ARG A 180 7.37 -19.75 27.56
CA ARG A 180 8.16 -20.81 28.23
C ARG A 180 8.53 -21.93 27.25
N TRP A 181 7.64 -22.25 26.33
CA TRP A 181 7.83 -23.29 25.32
C TRP A 181 8.42 -22.78 24.00
N GLY A 182 9.03 -21.58 24.01
CA GLY A 182 9.81 -21.08 22.89
C GLY A 182 9.00 -20.39 21.77
N CYS A 183 7.70 -20.16 21.96
CA CYS A 183 6.92 -19.39 21.01
C CYS A 183 7.33 -17.92 21.03
N ARG A 184 7.30 -17.29 19.85
CA ARG A 184 7.62 -15.86 19.69
C ARG A 184 6.42 -15.11 19.16
N TRP A 185 6.25 -13.87 19.60
CA TRP A 185 5.17 -13.01 19.12
C TRP A 185 5.56 -12.27 17.85
N SER A 186 4.78 -12.42 16.78
CA SER A 186 4.92 -11.68 15.55
C SER A 186 4.12 -10.39 15.60
N LYS A 187 4.81 -9.23 15.65
CA LYS A 187 4.15 -7.91 15.57
C LYS A 187 3.41 -7.70 14.24
N LYS A 188 3.90 -8.29 13.15
CA LYS A 188 3.33 -8.14 11.79
C LYS A 188 2.04 -8.93 11.62
N ARG A 189 1.97 -10.15 12.14
CA ARG A 189 0.79 -11.03 12.05
C ARG A 189 -0.11 -11.00 13.29
N LYS A 190 0.32 -10.31 14.36
CA LYS A 190 -0.33 -10.28 15.68
C LYS A 190 -0.66 -11.69 16.17
N SER A 191 0.29 -12.60 16.04
CA SER A 191 0.13 -14.01 16.38
C SER A 191 1.41 -14.57 16.99
N TRP A 192 1.27 -15.61 17.81
CA TRP A 192 2.41 -16.40 18.28
C TRP A 192 2.87 -17.34 17.17
N TYR A 193 4.16 -17.66 17.14
CA TYR A 193 4.68 -18.67 16.23
C TYR A 193 5.73 -19.54 16.91
N PHE A 194 5.77 -20.80 16.50
CA PHE A 194 6.75 -21.80 16.90
C PHE A 194 7.40 -22.37 15.63
N ILE A 195 8.72 -22.58 15.66
CA ILE A 195 9.48 -23.15 14.54
C ILE A 195 10.01 -24.49 15.02
N GLY A 196 9.52 -25.58 14.42
CA GLY A 196 9.89 -26.94 14.80
C GLY A 196 9.00 -27.96 14.09
N VAL A 197 9.45 -29.21 14.03
CA VAL A 197 8.76 -30.28 13.29
C VAL A 197 7.42 -30.65 13.94
N THR A 198 7.34 -30.56 15.27
CA THR A 198 6.15 -30.86 16.07
C THR A 198 5.93 -29.76 17.10
N LEU A 199 4.66 -29.47 17.42
CA LEU A 199 4.30 -28.58 18.52
C LEU A 199 4.69 -29.21 19.86
N PRO A 200 5.16 -28.42 20.85
CA PRO A 200 5.37 -28.90 22.21
C PRO A 200 4.08 -29.48 22.82
N ASP A 201 4.18 -30.62 23.51
CA ASP A 201 3.04 -31.34 24.09
C ASP A 201 2.15 -30.46 24.99
N ALA A 202 2.75 -29.53 25.74
CA ALA A 202 2.01 -28.60 26.60
C ALA A 202 1.15 -27.58 25.83
N ILE A 203 1.52 -27.26 24.58
CA ILE A 203 0.73 -26.41 23.70
C ILE A 203 -0.37 -27.24 23.04
N GLN A 204 -0.08 -28.50 22.69
CA GLN A 204 -1.08 -29.43 22.17
C GLN A 204 -2.18 -29.71 23.21
N GLN A 205 -1.80 -30.02 24.46
CA GLN A 205 -2.74 -30.20 25.56
C GLN A 205 -3.59 -28.96 25.84
N LEU A 206 -3.05 -27.76 25.66
CA LEU A 206 -3.80 -26.52 25.81
C LEU A 206 -4.88 -26.38 24.73
N ILE A 207 -4.57 -26.77 23.50
CA ILE A 207 -5.52 -26.78 22.38
C ILE A 207 -6.61 -27.81 22.65
N ASP A 208 -6.23 -29.04 23.01
CA ASP A 208 -7.15 -30.14 23.28
C ASP A 208 -8.09 -29.83 24.48
N GLN A 209 -7.57 -29.17 25.54
CA GLN A 209 -8.38 -28.74 26.69
C GLN A 209 -9.40 -27.66 26.31
N LEU A 210 -9.02 -26.72 25.46
CA LEU A 210 -9.92 -25.65 25.01
C LEU A 210 -10.97 -26.20 24.04
N GLU A 211 -10.62 -27.13 23.16
CA GLU A 211 -11.57 -27.85 22.29
C GLU A 211 -12.56 -28.71 23.10
N ALA A 212 -12.10 -29.39 24.15
CA ALA A 212 -12.95 -30.17 25.06
C ALA A 212 -13.90 -29.29 25.90
N THR A 213 -13.49 -28.06 26.23
CA THR A 213 -14.35 -27.12 26.97
C THR A 213 -15.43 -26.51 26.07
N ILE A 214 -15.16 -26.37 24.77
CA ILE A 214 -16.15 -25.93 23.77
C ILE A 214 -17.23 -27.01 23.59
N THR A 215 -16.85 -28.29 23.52
CA THR A 215 -17.80 -29.41 23.36
C THR A 215 -18.61 -29.72 24.63
N ALA A 216 -18.18 -29.30 25.81
CA ALA A 216 -18.90 -29.52 27.06
C ALA A 216 -19.93 -28.41 27.41
N ASN A 217 -19.87 -27.26 26.74
CA ASN A 217 -20.76 -26.10 26.99
C ASN A 217 -21.88 -25.95 25.95
N GLU A 218 -22.02 -26.89 25.01
CA GLU A 218 -23.20 -26.98 24.14
C GLU A 218 -24.36 -27.63 24.89
N ASP A 219 -25.04 -26.82 25.71
CA ASP A 219 -26.35 -27.15 26.26
C ASP A 219 -27.39 -27.17 25.12
N ASN A 220 -27.68 -28.39 24.66
CA ASN A 220 -29.01 -28.87 24.26
C ASN A 220 -29.83 -28.02 23.26
N HIS A 221 -29.32 -27.83 22.05
CA HIS A 221 -30.18 -27.62 20.88
C HIS A 221 -29.49 -28.11 19.60
N ASP A 222 -29.28 -29.42 19.53
CA ASP A 222 -29.01 -30.06 18.25
C ASP A 222 -30.32 -30.10 17.44
N PRO A 223 -30.33 -29.63 16.18
CA PRO A 223 -31.49 -29.78 15.31
C PRO A 223 -31.68 -31.26 14.95
N CYS A 224 -32.91 -31.73 15.12
CA CYS A 224 -33.49 -33.01 14.69
C CYS A 224 -32.75 -33.67 13.52
N SER A 225 -32.38 -34.95 13.66
CA SER A 225 -31.68 -35.69 12.59
C SER A 225 -32.58 -35.84 11.36
N ILE A 226 -31.95 -35.99 10.18
CA ILE A 226 -32.65 -36.19 8.90
C ILE A 226 -33.58 -37.42 8.95
N GLU A 227 -33.28 -38.41 9.79
CA GLU A 227 -34.17 -39.57 9.98
C GLU A 227 -35.45 -39.22 10.75
N GLU A 228 -35.37 -38.43 11.83
CA GLU A 228 -36.57 -37.97 12.56
C GLU A 228 -37.41 -37.01 11.72
N ALA A 229 -36.77 -36.11 10.95
CA ALA A 229 -37.48 -35.19 10.06
C ALA A 229 -38.24 -35.93 8.94
N ALA A 230 -37.71 -37.05 8.44
CA ALA A 230 -38.36 -37.88 7.42
C ALA A 230 -39.58 -38.64 7.98
N GLU A 231 -39.53 -39.06 9.25
CA GLU A 231 -40.64 -39.74 9.93
C GLU A 231 -41.79 -38.79 10.26
N VAL A 232 -41.47 -37.54 10.63
CA VAL A 232 -42.46 -36.50 10.93
C VAL A 232 -43.12 -35.92 9.67
N LEU A 233 -42.40 -35.86 8.53
CA LEU A 233 -42.87 -35.20 7.30
C LEU A 233 -43.36 -36.16 6.20
N GLY A 234 -43.21 -37.49 6.35
CA GLY A 234 -43.79 -38.48 5.44
C GLY A 234 -43.24 -38.46 4.00
N LEU A 235 -42.05 -37.89 3.78
CA LEU A 235 -41.43 -37.76 2.45
C LEU A 235 -40.27 -38.74 2.30
N ARG A 236 -40.36 -39.62 1.29
CA ARG A 236 -39.23 -40.47 0.86
C ARG A 236 -38.32 -39.67 -0.08
N VAL A 237 -37.11 -39.35 0.37
CA VAL A 237 -36.08 -38.78 -0.50
C VAL A 237 -35.19 -39.93 -1.00
N ASN A 238 -35.12 -40.07 -2.32
CA ASN A 238 -34.22 -41.02 -2.98
C ASN A 238 -32.76 -40.54 -2.86
N GLU A 239 -31.88 -41.46 -2.46
CA GLU A 239 -30.44 -41.29 -2.51
C GLU A 239 -29.96 -41.17 -3.96
N GLN A 240 -29.34 -40.03 -4.32
CA GLN A 240 -28.48 -39.93 -5.48
C GLN A 240 -27.18 -39.20 -5.14
N GLN A 241 -26.13 -40.02 -5.07
CA GLN A 241 -24.74 -39.81 -5.52
C GLN A 241 -24.02 -38.48 -5.18
N SER A 242 -22.96 -38.68 -4.40
CA SER A 242 -21.74 -37.87 -4.28
C SER A 242 -21.40 -37.01 -5.51
N THR A 243 -21.25 -35.70 -5.30
CA THR A 243 -20.57 -34.78 -6.23
C THR A 243 -19.25 -34.27 -5.61
N PRO A 244 -18.16 -34.12 -6.39
CA PRO A 244 -16.83 -33.75 -5.90
C PRO A 244 -16.67 -32.22 -5.73
N GLN A 245 -15.51 -31.84 -5.18
CA GLN A 245 -15.01 -30.48 -4.87
C GLN A 245 -15.41 -29.34 -5.85
N PRO A 246 -15.44 -28.08 -5.36
CA PRO A 246 -15.83 -26.93 -6.18
C PRO A 246 -14.83 -26.65 -7.31
N GLU A 247 -15.29 -26.87 -8.54
CA GLU A 247 -14.55 -26.72 -9.78
C GLU A 247 -14.29 -25.25 -10.14
N HIS A 248 -13.09 -24.97 -10.64
CA HIS A 248 -12.79 -23.74 -11.37
C HIS A 248 -13.59 -23.72 -12.69
N PRO A 249 -13.94 -22.54 -13.24
CA PRO A 249 -14.67 -22.47 -14.51
C PRO A 249 -13.88 -23.23 -15.61
N PRO A 250 -14.52 -24.16 -16.33
CA PRO A 250 -13.85 -25.01 -17.30
C PRO A 250 -13.23 -24.17 -18.41
N ARG A 251 -12.06 -24.61 -18.88
CA ARG A 251 -11.39 -24.07 -20.06
C ARG A 251 -12.31 -24.25 -21.28
N LEU A 252 -12.43 -23.24 -22.14
CA LEU A 252 -13.35 -23.29 -23.29
C LEU A 252 -12.80 -24.10 -24.47
N PHE A 253 -11.48 -24.23 -24.59
CA PHE A 253 -10.84 -24.91 -25.71
C PHE A 253 -9.74 -25.89 -25.27
N ASP A 254 -9.64 -27.02 -25.97
CA ASP A 254 -8.64 -28.06 -25.72
C ASP A 254 -7.51 -28.08 -26.75
N LEU A 255 -6.45 -28.85 -26.45
CA LEU A 255 -5.32 -29.03 -27.36
C LEU A 255 -5.80 -29.66 -28.68
N ASN A 256 -5.28 -29.16 -29.82
CA ASN A 256 -5.64 -29.56 -31.18
C ASN A 256 -7.08 -29.21 -31.62
N GLU A 257 -7.78 -28.35 -30.87
CA GLU A 257 -9.09 -27.85 -31.30
C GLU A 257 -8.95 -26.72 -32.34
N THR A 258 -9.84 -26.73 -33.33
CA THR A 258 -9.90 -25.70 -34.37
C THR A 258 -10.67 -24.48 -33.86
N VAL A 259 -10.02 -23.33 -33.89
CA VAL A 259 -10.57 -22.05 -33.46
C VAL A 259 -10.47 -20.99 -34.56
N TYR A 260 -11.28 -19.95 -34.44
CA TYR A 260 -11.36 -18.84 -35.39
C TYR A 260 -11.05 -17.51 -34.69
N ALA A 261 -10.31 -16.63 -35.35
CA ALA A 261 -10.06 -15.27 -34.87
C ALA A 261 -11.35 -14.45 -34.83
N ARG A 262 -11.70 -13.86 -33.67
CA ARG A 262 -12.94 -13.05 -33.52
C ARG A 262 -12.85 -11.64 -34.10
N HIS A 263 -11.65 -11.10 -34.24
CA HIS A 263 -11.35 -9.82 -34.86
C HIS A 263 -9.98 -9.91 -35.55
N ASP A 264 -9.50 -8.83 -36.15
CA ASP A 264 -8.19 -8.81 -36.77
C ASP A 264 -7.12 -8.86 -35.67
N LEU A 265 -6.34 -9.95 -35.65
CA LEU A 265 -5.28 -10.18 -34.66
C LEU A 265 -3.91 -9.98 -35.31
N GLU A 266 -2.87 -9.88 -34.50
CA GLU A 266 -1.48 -9.84 -34.97
C GLU A 266 -0.69 -10.93 -34.26
N THR A 267 0.11 -11.67 -35.03
CA THR A 267 1.10 -12.62 -34.50
C THR A 267 2.28 -11.86 -33.88
N PRO A 268 3.08 -12.49 -32.99
CA PRO A 268 4.29 -11.88 -32.43
C PRO A 268 5.28 -11.37 -33.49
N ASP A 269 5.30 -12.01 -34.66
CA ASP A 269 6.13 -11.65 -35.81
C ASP A 269 5.55 -10.49 -36.64
N GLY A 270 4.46 -9.85 -36.18
CA GLY A 270 3.83 -8.70 -36.84
C GLY A 270 2.97 -9.05 -38.05
N LYS A 271 2.66 -10.33 -38.30
CA LYS A 271 1.72 -10.72 -39.37
C LYS A 271 0.29 -10.59 -38.90
N VAL A 272 -0.55 -9.95 -39.71
CA VAL A 272 -1.98 -9.76 -39.46
C VAL A 272 -2.75 -11.05 -39.74
N VAL A 273 -3.59 -11.47 -38.78
CA VAL A 273 -4.54 -12.58 -38.86
C VAL A 273 -5.94 -11.98 -39.04
N PRO A 274 -6.53 -12.06 -40.24
CA PRO A 274 -7.87 -11.53 -40.48
C PRO A 274 -8.93 -12.24 -39.61
N THR A 275 -9.98 -11.49 -39.27
CA THR A 275 -11.18 -12.04 -38.62
C THR A 275 -11.70 -13.28 -39.38
N GLY A 276 -11.98 -14.37 -38.67
CA GLY A 276 -12.48 -15.62 -39.25
C GLY A 276 -11.42 -16.55 -39.83
N THR A 277 -10.13 -16.23 -39.72
CA THR A 277 -9.07 -17.17 -40.06
C THR A 277 -9.10 -18.35 -39.09
N SER A 278 -9.05 -19.59 -39.61
CA SER A 278 -8.99 -20.81 -38.80
C SER A 278 -7.55 -21.12 -38.36
N GLY A 279 -7.41 -21.54 -37.11
CA GLY A 279 -6.17 -22.01 -36.53
C GLY A 279 -6.38 -23.16 -35.56
N VAL A 280 -5.30 -23.85 -35.22
CA VAL A 280 -5.32 -25.01 -34.32
C VAL A 280 -4.56 -24.67 -33.05
N ILE A 281 -5.14 -25.00 -31.89
CA ILE A 281 -4.47 -24.76 -30.60
C ILE A 281 -3.31 -25.74 -30.43
N THR A 282 -2.10 -25.21 -30.31
CA THR A 282 -0.85 -25.98 -30.19
C THR A 282 -0.32 -26.00 -28.76
N ARG A 283 -0.66 -25.02 -27.92
CA ARG A 283 -0.23 -24.98 -26.51
C ARG A 283 -1.27 -24.33 -25.60
N LEU A 284 -1.39 -24.85 -24.38
CA LEU A 284 -2.30 -24.35 -23.35
C LEU A 284 -1.49 -23.72 -22.21
N TYR A 285 -1.90 -22.56 -21.72
CA TYR A 285 -1.23 -21.86 -20.61
C TYR A 285 -2.06 -21.87 -19.32
N ASN A 286 -1.38 -21.65 -18.19
CA ASN A 286 -2.01 -21.47 -16.88
C ASN A 286 -2.86 -20.18 -16.82
N ARG A 287 -3.96 -20.21 -16.08
CA ARG A 287 -4.90 -19.08 -15.96
C ARG A 287 -4.21 -17.85 -15.37
N ASN A 288 -4.25 -16.75 -16.09
CA ASN A 288 -3.83 -15.45 -15.57
C ASN A 288 -5.01 -14.81 -14.80
N SER A 289 -4.77 -14.41 -13.55
CA SER A 289 -5.77 -13.76 -12.69
C SER A 289 -6.34 -12.46 -13.28
N LYS A 290 -5.64 -11.82 -14.22
CA LYS A 290 -6.06 -10.57 -14.87
C LYS A 290 -6.68 -10.73 -16.27
N HIS A 291 -6.33 -11.80 -17.00
CA HIS A 291 -6.63 -11.89 -18.43
C HIS A 291 -7.33 -13.20 -18.87
N GLY A 292 -7.54 -14.16 -17.96
CA GLY A 292 -8.21 -15.43 -18.26
C GLY A 292 -7.26 -16.51 -18.76
N TRP A 293 -7.79 -17.47 -19.52
CA TRP A 293 -7.00 -18.51 -20.18
C TRP A 293 -6.35 -17.97 -21.48
N SER A 294 -5.20 -18.54 -21.86
CA SER A 294 -4.49 -18.17 -23.08
C SER A 294 -3.89 -19.40 -23.76
N TYR A 295 -3.68 -19.29 -25.07
CA TYR A 295 -3.35 -20.40 -25.97
C TYR A 295 -2.32 -19.97 -27.00
N ASP A 296 -1.45 -20.89 -27.42
CA ASP A 296 -0.77 -20.74 -28.72
C ASP A 296 -1.68 -21.33 -29.79
N VAL A 297 -1.92 -20.57 -30.85
CA VAL A 297 -2.75 -20.97 -31.98
C VAL A 297 -1.91 -20.87 -33.25
N ASP A 298 -1.83 -21.96 -34.00
CA ASP A 298 -1.23 -22.00 -35.32
C ASP A 298 -2.28 -21.70 -36.39
N PHE A 299 -2.24 -20.50 -36.97
CA PHE A 299 -3.17 -20.08 -38.01
C PHE A 299 -2.68 -20.56 -39.38
N THR A 300 -3.56 -21.23 -40.12
CA THR A 300 -3.23 -21.85 -41.41
C THR A 300 -2.65 -20.82 -42.38
N GLY A 301 -1.37 -20.96 -42.72
CA GLY A 301 -0.67 -20.08 -43.68
C GLY A 301 -0.13 -18.76 -43.11
N ILE A 302 -0.27 -18.49 -41.81
CA ILE A 302 0.24 -17.27 -41.16
C ILE A 302 1.35 -17.60 -40.16
N GLY A 303 1.14 -18.64 -39.34
CA GLY A 303 2.06 -19.11 -38.32
C GLY A 303 1.44 -19.13 -36.92
N THR A 304 2.27 -19.46 -35.93
CA THR A 304 1.85 -19.61 -34.53
C THR A 304 1.92 -18.30 -33.76
N GLY A 305 0.88 -17.98 -32.99
CA GLY A 305 0.86 -16.82 -32.12
C GLY A 305 0.16 -17.07 -30.79
N TRP A 306 0.44 -16.22 -29.81
CA TRP A 306 -0.14 -16.30 -28.47
C TRP A 306 -1.38 -15.40 -28.32
N PHE A 307 -2.51 -16.00 -27.98
CA PHE A 307 -3.83 -15.35 -27.94
C PHE A 307 -4.61 -15.67 -26.66
N PHE A 308 -5.44 -14.73 -26.22
CA PHE A 308 -6.34 -14.92 -25.08
C PHE A 308 -7.62 -15.63 -25.51
N GLU A 309 -8.23 -16.38 -24.59
CA GLU A 309 -9.49 -17.11 -24.82
C GLU A 309 -10.63 -16.23 -25.36
N ARG A 310 -10.67 -14.95 -24.95
CA ARG A 310 -11.69 -13.99 -25.42
C ARG A 310 -11.54 -13.56 -26.89
N GLU A 311 -10.36 -13.74 -27.47
CA GLU A 311 -10.04 -13.36 -28.85
C GLU A 311 -10.38 -14.47 -29.87
N LEU A 312 -10.74 -15.67 -29.37
CA LEU A 312 -10.97 -16.88 -30.17
C LEU A 312 -12.43 -17.35 -30.10
N SER A 313 -12.87 -18.07 -31.12
CA SER A 313 -14.23 -18.62 -31.24
C SER A 313 -14.19 -20.06 -31.76
N SER A 314 -15.07 -20.93 -31.25
CA SER A 314 -15.28 -22.29 -31.79
C SER A 314 -16.16 -22.30 -33.06
N LEU A 315 -16.87 -21.20 -33.33
CA LEU A 315 -17.75 -21.07 -34.48
C LEU A 315 -17.07 -20.26 -35.59
N GLU A 316 -17.17 -20.78 -36.82
CA GLU A 316 -16.78 -20.07 -38.04
C GLU A 316 -17.67 -18.81 -38.17
N PRO A 317 -17.10 -17.59 -38.13
CA PRO A 317 -17.89 -16.38 -38.22
C PRO A 317 -18.47 -16.24 -39.64
N ILE A 318 -19.76 -15.94 -39.72
CA ILE A 318 -20.47 -15.66 -40.97
C ILE A 318 -19.80 -14.48 -41.68
N ALA A 319 -19.41 -14.67 -42.94
CA ALA A 319 -18.73 -13.65 -43.74
C ALA A 319 -19.49 -12.31 -43.73
N GLY A 320 -18.86 -11.27 -43.18
CA GLY A 320 -19.36 -9.89 -43.21
C GLY A 320 -19.87 -9.28 -41.90
N ILE A 321 -19.86 -10.01 -40.77
CA ILE A 321 -20.24 -9.46 -39.46
C ILE A 321 -19.00 -9.03 -38.67
N ARG A 322 -18.80 -7.72 -38.51
CA ARG A 322 -17.83 -7.16 -37.54
C ARG A 322 -18.51 -7.02 -36.18
N ILE A 323 -18.06 -7.79 -35.18
CA ILE A 323 -18.45 -7.54 -33.78
C ILE A 323 -17.50 -6.47 -33.24
N THR A 324 -17.86 -5.19 -33.37
CA THR A 324 -17.16 -4.09 -32.71
C THR A 324 -17.63 -3.94 -31.26
N HIS A 325 -16.69 -3.85 -30.33
CA HIS A 325 -16.96 -3.53 -28.93
C HIS A 325 -17.90 -2.32 -28.78
N GLY A 326 -19.00 -2.52 -28.07
CA GLY A 326 -19.92 -1.46 -27.68
C GLY A 326 -19.30 -0.56 -26.60
N SER A 327 -18.60 0.49 -27.01
CA SER A 327 -18.36 1.65 -26.17
C SER A 327 -18.46 2.92 -27.00
N VAL A 328 -19.56 3.66 -26.84
CA VAL A 328 -19.68 5.03 -27.35
C VAL A 328 -18.90 5.94 -26.40
N VAL A 329 -17.77 6.47 -26.87
CA VAL A 329 -16.93 7.42 -26.11
C VAL A 329 -17.26 8.84 -26.57
N PRO A 330 -17.64 9.77 -25.67
CA PRO A 330 -17.81 11.19 -26.03
C PRO A 330 -16.47 11.83 -26.45
N PRO A 331 -16.48 12.90 -27.26
CA PRO A 331 -15.25 13.53 -27.73
C PRO A 331 -14.45 14.09 -26.53
N GLY A 332 -13.25 13.55 -26.28
CA GLY A 332 -12.30 14.06 -25.28
C GLY A 332 -11.85 13.09 -24.17
N ALA A 333 -12.37 11.86 -24.12
CA ALA A 333 -11.89 10.85 -23.17
C ALA A 333 -10.82 9.93 -23.79
N VAL A 334 -9.73 9.72 -23.05
CA VAL A 334 -8.62 8.84 -23.44
C VAL A 334 -9.06 7.39 -23.28
N SER A 335 -8.94 6.59 -24.34
CA SER A 335 -9.31 5.16 -24.35
C SER A 335 -8.43 4.32 -23.41
N PRO A 336 -8.96 3.25 -22.79
CA PRO A 336 -8.12 2.26 -22.13
C PRO A 336 -7.19 1.57 -23.13
N LEU A 337 -6.01 1.13 -22.66
CA LEU A 337 -4.99 0.46 -23.47
C LEU A 337 -5.59 -0.74 -24.21
N SER A 338 -5.31 -0.84 -25.51
CA SER A 338 -5.75 -1.96 -26.34
C SER A 338 -5.07 -3.26 -25.91
N ASP A 339 -5.72 -4.41 -26.13
CA ASP A 339 -5.14 -5.73 -25.81
C ASP A 339 -3.78 -5.95 -26.52
N ILE A 340 -3.55 -5.28 -27.66
CA ILE A 340 -2.26 -5.21 -28.38
C ILE A 340 -1.17 -4.52 -27.54
N GLU A 341 -1.48 -3.37 -26.92
CA GLU A 341 -0.55 -2.65 -26.05
C GLU A 341 -0.26 -3.42 -24.77
N ILE A 342 -1.23 -4.19 -24.26
CA ILE A 342 -1.03 -5.07 -23.10
C ILE A 342 -0.09 -6.24 -23.47
N LYS A 343 -0.27 -6.86 -24.64
CA LYS A 343 0.60 -7.94 -25.12
C LYS A 343 2.04 -7.48 -25.36
N ARG A 344 2.24 -6.33 -26.01
CA ARG A 344 3.59 -5.76 -26.22
C ARG A 344 4.29 -5.48 -24.88
N ASN A 345 3.58 -4.92 -23.90
CA ASN A 345 4.11 -4.71 -22.55
C ASN A 345 4.45 -6.02 -21.79
N LEU A 346 3.72 -7.11 -22.03
CA LEU A 346 3.99 -8.41 -21.39
C LEU A 346 5.20 -9.14 -22.02
N LEU A 347 5.35 -9.04 -23.34
CA LEU A 347 6.52 -9.53 -24.08
C LEU A 347 7.80 -8.76 -23.70
N GLU A 348 7.73 -7.42 -23.65
CA GLU A 348 8.86 -6.56 -23.28
C GLU A 348 9.28 -6.68 -21.80
N SER A 349 8.37 -7.12 -20.92
CA SER A 349 8.65 -7.30 -19.48
C SER A 349 9.08 -8.72 -19.08
N GLY A 350 9.18 -9.65 -20.03
CA GLY A 350 9.63 -11.03 -19.78
C GLY A 350 8.72 -11.84 -18.85
N ARG A 351 7.44 -11.47 -18.72
CA ARG A 351 6.45 -12.09 -17.81
C ARG A 351 5.43 -12.93 -18.57
N GLN A 352 5.90 -13.89 -19.35
CA GLN A 352 5.03 -14.92 -19.93
C GLN A 352 4.61 -15.92 -18.81
N PRO A 353 3.34 -16.34 -18.73
CA PRO A 353 2.92 -17.38 -17.78
C PRO A 353 3.59 -18.74 -18.09
N GLU A 354 3.94 -19.49 -17.05
CA GLU A 354 4.61 -20.80 -17.17
C GLU A 354 3.72 -21.81 -17.93
N ALA A 355 4.31 -22.43 -18.95
CA ALA A 355 3.71 -23.52 -19.72
C ALA A 355 3.70 -24.83 -18.90
N ILE A 356 2.83 -25.75 -19.27
CA ILE A 356 2.79 -27.12 -18.70
C ILE A 356 3.66 -28.01 -19.62
N GLU A 357 4.75 -28.60 -19.10
CA GLU A 357 5.73 -29.49 -19.79
C GLU A 357 5.21 -30.98 -19.83
N ASP A 358 5.46 -31.90 -20.78
CA ASP A 358 6.44 -32.17 -21.88
C ASP A 358 5.72 -32.87 -23.09
N ILE A 359 6.17 -32.99 -24.36
CA ILE A 359 7.41 -33.54 -24.97
C ILE A 359 7.70 -32.92 -26.37
N GLU A 360 9.00 -32.85 -26.69
CA GLU A 360 9.74 -32.49 -27.93
C GLU A 360 9.14 -32.81 -29.32
N LEU A 361 9.40 -31.92 -30.30
CA LEU A 361 9.95 -32.26 -31.63
C LEU A 361 10.61 -31.05 -32.33
N LEU A 362 11.74 -31.33 -32.98
CA LEU A 362 12.70 -30.44 -33.65
C LEU A 362 12.23 -29.88 -35.02
N SER A 363 12.70 -28.68 -35.43
CA SER A 363 13.60 -28.48 -36.60
C SER A 363 13.83 -27.01 -37.03
N ASP A 364 15.13 -26.64 -37.08
CA ASP A 364 15.90 -25.92 -38.12
C ASP A 364 15.43 -24.65 -38.90
N LYS A 365 16.24 -23.58 -38.70
CA LYS A 365 17.05 -22.77 -39.66
C LYS A 365 16.70 -21.29 -39.96
N ALA A 366 17.73 -20.46 -39.71
CA ALA A 366 18.26 -19.25 -40.43
C ALA A 366 17.29 -18.06 -40.69
N ASP A 367 17.67 -16.78 -40.69
CA ASP A 367 18.94 -16.12 -41.06
C ASP A 367 18.95 -14.66 -40.52
N ASP A 368 20.11 -14.00 -40.63
CA ASP A 368 20.46 -12.62 -40.24
C ASP A 368 19.51 -11.47 -40.67
N THR A 369 19.42 -10.40 -39.86
CA THR A 369 19.58 -9.00 -40.33
C THR A 369 19.80 -8.00 -39.19
N GLU A 370 20.83 -7.16 -39.35
CA GLU A 370 21.13 -5.96 -38.57
C GLU A 370 20.16 -4.80 -38.86
N GLU A 371 20.26 -3.74 -38.03
CA GLU A 371 19.58 -2.43 -38.07
C GLU A 371 18.21 -2.40 -37.33
N ASP A 372 17.91 -1.49 -36.39
CA ASP A 372 18.26 -0.07 -36.31
C ASP A 372 18.01 0.42 -34.85
N GLN A 373 18.98 1.09 -34.21
CA GLN A 373 18.80 1.61 -32.83
C GLN A 373 17.98 2.92 -32.83
N PRO A 374 16.94 3.08 -32.01
CA PRO A 374 16.17 4.31 -31.94
C PRO A 374 16.98 5.44 -31.27
N LYS A 375 17.37 6.45 -32.06
CA LYS A 375 18.01 7.68 -31.60
C LYS A 375 17.04 8.52 -30.76
N ILE A 376 17.25 8.56 -29.45
CA ILE A 376 16.60 9.50 -28.52
C ILE A 376 17.05 10.94 -28.90
N ARG A 377 16.13 11.75 -29.42
CA ARG A 377 16.38 13.18 -29.70
C ARG A 377 16.31 13.98 -28.40
N ILE A 378 17.47 14.35 -27.85
CA ILE A 378 17.57 15.32 -26.75
C ILE A 378 17.30 16.72 -27.32
N ILE A 379 16.16 17.31 -26.98
CA ILE A 379 15.88 18.71 -27.25
C ILE A 379 16.78 19.53 -26.32
N LYS A 380 17.74 20.28 -26.88
CA LYS A 380 18.61 21.18 -26.10
C LYS A 380 17.73 22.24 -25.41
N PRO A 381 17.78 22.38 -24.08
CA PRO A 381 17.17 23.53 -23.43
C PRO A 381 17.91 24.78 -23.86
N ASN A 382 17.16 25.83 -24.17
CA ASN A 382 17.72 27.13 -24.49
C ASN A 382 18.30 27.72 -23.19
N LEU A 383 19.63 27.72 -23.06
CA LEU A 383 20.36 28.30 -21.93
C LEU A 383 20.69 29.79 -22.14
N ASP A 384 20.15 30.40 -23.18
CA ASP A 384 20.37 31.81 -23.49
C ASP A 384 19.55 32.69 -22.55
N VAL A 385 20.28 33.39 -21.68
CA VAL A 385 19.77 34.47 -20.84
C VAL A 385 19.48 35.66 -21.75
N SER A 386 18.23 36.13 -21.80
CA SER A 386 17.93 37.45 -22.35
C SER A 386 18.62 38.50 -21.47
N GLU A 387 19.54 39.27 -22.04
CA GLU A 387 20.27 40.36 -21.36
C GLU A 387 19.30 41.21 -20.50
N GLY A 388 19.46 41.14 -19.16
CA GLY A 388 18.75 42.03 -18.24
C GLY A 388 18.00 41.39 -17.06
N LYS A 389 18.02 40.06 -16.87
CA LYS A 389 17.51 39.40 -15.64
C LYS A 389 18.66 38.79 -14.84
N GLU A 390 18.62 38.96 -13.52
CA GLU A 390 19.61 38.46 -12.56
C GLU A 390 20.00 37.00 -12.87
N GLU A 391 21.30 36.69 -12.77
CA GLU A 391 21.82 35.36 -13.07
C GLU A 391 21.15 34.30 -12.18
N ASP A 392 20.45 33.37 -12.82
CA ASP A 392 19.77 32.28 -12.13
C ASP A 392 20.78 31.39 -11.40
N ALA A 393 20.59 31.19 -10.09
CA ALA A 393 21.46 30.40 -9.23
C ALA A 393 21.70 28.98 -9.78
N VAL A 394 20.73 28.41 -10.49
CA VAL A 394 20.85 27.10 -11.14
C VAL A 394 21.84 27.16 -12.31
N ILE A 395 21.78 28.20 -13.15
CA ILE A 395 22.69 28.36 -14.30
C ILE A 395 24.13 28.58 -13.81
N THR A 396 24.30 29.38 -12.76
CA THR A 396 25.60 29.63 -12.13
C THR A 396 26.16 28.35 -11.50
N ALA A 397 25.34 27.56 -10.82
CA ALA A 397 25.74 26.27 -10.25
C ALA A 397 26.26 25.29 -11.32
N VAL A 398 25.56 25.16 -12.45
CA VAL A 398 25.99 24.29 -13.56
C VAL A 398 27.35 24.76 -14.10
N ARG A 399 27.53 26.08 -14.35
CA ARG A 399 28.79 26.63 -14.89
C ARG A 399 29.99 26.47 -13.95
N GLN A 400 29.77 26.47 -12.64
CA GLN A 400 30.83 26.39 -11.64
C GLN A 400 31.23 24.95 -11.30
N THR A 401 30.37 23.96 -11.58
CA THR A 401 30.63 22.56 -11.26
C THR A 401 31.48 21.92 -12.36
N LYS A 402 32.81 21.86 -12.18
CA LYS A 402 33.73 21.19 -13.12
C LYS A 402 33.92 19.72 -12.73
N ILE A 403 34.06 18.86 -13.75
CA ILE A 403 34.25 17.39 -13.60
C ILE A 403 35.42 17.05 -12.65
N GLU A 404 36.48 17.86 -12.64
CA GLU A 404 37.69 17.64 -11.84
C GLU A 404 37.50 17.79 -10.32
N ALA A 405 36.38 18.37 -9.86
CA ALA A 405 36.10 18.61 -8.44
C ALA A 405 35.06 17.64 -7.84
N LEU A 406 34.58 16.66 -8.61
CA LEU A 406 33.54 15.73 -8.15
C LEU A 406 34.12 14.65 -7.23
N PRO A 407 33.48 14.35 -6.09
CA PRO A 407 33.88 13.25 -5.24
C PRO A 407 33.74 11.92 -6.01
N VAL A 408 34.85 11.23 -6.24
CA VAL A 408 34.87 9.91 -6.89
C VAL A 408 34.44 8.87 -5.87
N LEU A 409 33.22 8.37 -6.00
CA LEU A 409 32.77 7.19 -5.27
C LEU A 409 33.17 5.93 -6.05
N GLN A 410 33.95 5.06 -5.41
CA GLN A 410 34.14 3.71 -5.91
C GLN A 410 32.84 2.94 -5.71
N SER A 411 32.20 2.53 -6.82
CA SER A 411 31.09 1.57 -6.76
C SER A 411 31.56 0.30 -6.06
N SER A 412 31.14 0.09 -4.81
CA SER A 412 31.31 -1.20 -4.17
C SER A 412 30.36 -2.19 -4.83
N ASN A 413 30.87 -2.94 -5.81
CA ASN A 413 30.27 -4.19 -6.26
C ASN A 413 30.41 -5.22 -5.12
N GLY A 414 29.54 -5.08 -4.12
CA GLY A 414 29.47 -5.94 -2.95
C GLY A 414 28.10 -6.61 -2.89
N SER A 415 28.00 -7.80 -3.47
CA SER A 415 26.92 -8.75 -3.28
C SER A 415 26.84 -9.17 -1.81
N SER A 416 26.15 -8.39 -0.97
CA SER A 416 25.71 -8.83 0.35
C SER A 416 24.19 -8.85 0.42
N ALA A 417 23.67 -10.08 0.40
CA ALA A 417 22.28 -10.42 0.55
C ALA A 417 21.57 -9.70 1.71
N ASN A 418 20.41 -9.10 1.43
CA ASN A 418 19.17 -9.09 2.22
C ASN A 418 19.26 -9.17 3.77
N LYS A 419 20.16 -8.42 4.40
CA LYS A 419 20.01 -7.99 5.80
C LYS A 419 19.69 -6.52 5.79
N ARG A 420 18.54 -6.14 6.37
CA ARG A 420 18.26 -4.73 6.71
C ARG A 420 19.32 -4.27 7.69
N GLN A 421 20.40 -3.70 7.18
CA GLN A 421 21.45 -3.11 7.98
C GLN A 421 20.87 -1.84 8.61
N LEU A 422 20.61 -1.88 9.92
CA LEU A 422 20.17 -0.71 10.66
C LEU A 422 21.40 0.18 10.88
N HIS A 423 21.38 1.37 10.29
CA HIS A 423 22.41 2.37 10.52
C HIS A 423 22.08 3.17 11.78
N SER A 424 23.07 3.37 12.64
CA SER A 424 22.92 4.21 13.83
C SER A 424 22.98 5.68 13.42
N ILE A 425 22.05 6.49 13.94
CA ILE A 425 22.07 7.94 13.74
C ILE A 425 23.03 8.51 14.79
N PRO A 426 24.08 9.25 14.39
CA PRO A 426 25.02 9.84 15.33
C PRO A 426 24.30 10.87 16.20
N GLN A 427 24.32 10.65 17.52
CA GLN A 427 23.63 11.48 18.50
C GLN A 427 24.39 11.56 19.81
N SER A 428 24.42 12.74 20.41
CA SER A 428 25.05 12.99 21.71
C SER A 428 24.19 13.91 22.57
N ALA A 429 24.30 13.74 23.88
CA ALA A 429 23.60 14.60 24.83
C ALA A 429 24.05 16.06 24.63
N CYS A 430 23.14 16.91 24.16
CA CYS A 430 23.45 18.27 23.75
C CYS A 430 22.90 19.34 24.69
N GLY A 431 22.01 18.99 25.62
CA GLY A 431 21.47 19.93 26.61
C GLY A 431 20.27 19.40 27.38
N GLU A 432 19.66 20.27 28.18
CA GLU A 432 18.41 20.00 28.90
C GLU A 432 17.24 20.75 28.24
N LEU A 433 16.11 20.07 28.08
CA LEU A 433 14.87 20.67 27.59
C LEU A 433 14.10 21.28 28.76
N THR A 434 13.84 22.56 28.62
CA THR A 434 13.11 23.39 29.58
C THR A 434 11.88 23.99 28.92
N GLY A 435 10.87 24.33 29.71
CA GLY A 435 9.63 24.88 29.18
C GLY A 435 8.48 24.72 30.15
N SER A 436 8.64 25.17 31.40
CA SER A 436 7.63 25.05 32.46
C SER A 436 7.08 23.63 32.62
N ILE A 437 7.98 22.65 32.58
CA ILE A 437 7.69 21.24 32.84
C ILE A 437 8.33 20.81 34.15
N THR A 438 7.73 19.82 34.81
CA THR A 438 8.26 19.23 36.04
C THR A 438 9.08 17.98 35.72
N GLY A 439 10.39 18.04 35.97
CA GLY A 439 11.35 16.94 35.77
C GLY A 439 12.39 17.23 34.69
N SER A 440 13.56 16.62 34.82
CA SER A 440 14.68 16.81 33.89
C SER A 440 14.52 15.96 32.63
N VAL A 441 14.58 16.62 31.48
CA VAL A 441 14.50 15.97 30.16
C VAL A 441 15.75 16.32 29.38
N TRP A 442 16.51 15.31 29.00
CA TRP A 442 17.74 15.47 28.22
C TRP A 442 17.44 15.53 26.73
N CYS A 443 18.12 16.42 26.00
CA CYS A 443 18.13 16.47 24.55
C CYS A 443 19.34 15.71 24.01
N TYR A 444 19.10 14.76 23.10
CA TYR A 444 20.15 13.97 22.42
C TYR A 444 20.38 14.40 20.97
N GLY A 445 19.56 15.29 20.45
CA GLY A 445 19.74 15.88 19.14
C GLY A 445 18.50 16.62 18.68
N TYR A 446 18.69 17.71 17.95
CA TYR A 446 17.60 18.51 17.41
C TYR A 446 17.95 19.05 16.03
N GLY A 447 16.93 19.37 15.24
CA GLY A 447 17.06 20.04 13.95
C GLY A 447 16.01 21.14 13.81
N ILE A 448 16.43 22.32 13.37
CA ILE A 448 15.59 23.51 13.20
C ILE A 448 15.73 24.05 11.79
N HIS A 449 14.60 24.23 11.11
CA HIS A 449 14.52 24.84 9.80
C HIS A 449 13.49 25.97 9.81
N ASP A 450 13.91 27.18 9.44
CA ASP A 450 13.05 28.38 9.38
C ASP A 450 12.22 28.60 10.67
N GLY A 451 12.86 28.38 11.83
CA GLY A 451 12.22 28.52 13.15
C GLY A 451 11.39 27.30 13.59
N ILE A 452 11.20 26.31 12.73
CA ILE A 452 10.42 25.09 13.02
C ILE A 452 11.36 23.98 13.48
N CYS A 453 11.05 23.35 14.60
CA CYS A 453 11.73 22.15 15.07
C CYS A 453 11.31 20.95 14.21
N VAL A 454 12.17 20.50 13.30
CA VAL A 454 11.85 19.41 12.36
C VAL A 454 12.21 18.02 12.91
N TYR A 455 13.16 17.98 13.85
CA TYR A 455 13.60 16.75 14.51
C TYR A 455 13.95 17.05 15.97
N LEU A 456 13.55 16.16 16.88
CA LEU A 456 13.93 16.21 18.28
C LEU A 456 14.05 14.79 18.85
N ASN A 457 15.22 14.44 19.38
CA ASN A 457 15.38 13.28 20.26
C ASN A 457 15.56 13.75 21.71
N MET A 458 14.75 13.19 22.60
CA MET A 458 14.77 13.49 24.02
C MET A 458 14.61 12.24 24.88
N GLY A 459 15.06 12.33 26.12
CA GLY A 459 14.82 11.27 27.09
C GLY A 459 14.81 11.76 28.53
N GLY A 460 13.98 11.11 29.35
CA GLY A 460 13.79 11.49 30.74
C GLY A 460 12.61 10.77 31.38
N PRO A 461 12.12 11.25 32.54
CA PRO A 461 10.91 10.73 33.16
C PRO A 461 9.71 10.83 32.22
N ARG A 462 8.90 9.76 32.14
CA ARG A 462 7.78 9.65 31.20
C ARG A 462 6.87 10.89 31.18
N MET A 463 6.47 11.35 32.36
CA MET A 463 5.57 12.50 32.50
C MET A 463 6.16 13.79 31.92
N ALA A 464 7.46 14.01 32.11
CA ALA A 464 8.15 15.20 31.63
C ALA A 464 8.32 15.16 30.10
N VAL A 465 8.72 14.01 29.56
CA VAL A 465 8.86 13.78 28.11
C VAL A 465 7.52 13.94 27.39
N GLU A 466 6.44 13.36 27.94
CA GLU A 466 5.10 13.52 27.38
C GLU A 466 4.59 14.98 27.47
N ALA A 467 4.95 15.71 28.51
CA ALA A 467 4.62 17.13 28.64
C ALA A 467 5.29 17.99 27.56
N ILE A 468 6.58 17.75 27.27
CA ILE A 468 7.29 18.42 26.17
C ILE A 468 6.64 18.12 24.84
N ARG A 469 6.33 16.84 24.58
CA ARG A 469 5.59 16.44 23.37
C ARG A 469 4.28 17.21 23.25
N ALA A 470 3.48 17.24 24.31
CA ALA A 470 2.18 17.90 24.30
C ALA A 470 2.29 19.40 24.05
N LYS A 471 3.33 20.07 24.56
CA LYS A 471 3.62 21.49 24.28
C LYS A 471 3.94 21.72 22.81
N LEU A 472 4.89 20.97 22.26
CA LEU A 472 5.24 21.08 20.84
C LEU A 472 4.04 20.76 19.94
N SER A 473 3.23 19.74 20.27
CA SER A 473 2.01 19.43 19.51
C SER A 473 0.97 20.56 19.53
N LYS A 474 0.95 21.40 20.57
CA LYS A 474 0.07 22.58 20.68
C LYS A 474 0.65 23.83 20.01
N GLY A 475 1.92 23.79 19.58
CA GLY A 475 2.64 24.95 19.05
C GLY A 475 3.30 25.82 20.13
N ASP A 476 3.33 25.36 21.38
CA ASP A 476 4.03 26.06 22.45
C ASP A 476 5.56 25.94 22.27
N ILE A 477 6.29 26.94 22.77
CA ILE A 477 7.75 26.99 22.70
C ILE A 477 8.36 26.14 23.81
N VAL A 478 9.37 25.35 23.46
CA VAL A 478 10.25 24.59 24.35
C VAL A 478 11.66 25.08 24.13
N SER A 479 12.42 25.32 25.20
CA SER A 479 13.81 25.77 25.08
C SER A 479 14.77 24.62 25.36
N CYS A 480 15.66 24.32 24.41
CA CYS A 480 16.83 23.50 24.67
C CYS A 480 17.91 24.40 25.26
N VAL A 481 18.46 24.06 26.42
CA VAL A 481 19.59 24.76 27.04
C VAL A 481 20.82 23.88 26.85
N PRO A 482 21.67 24.16 25.84
CA PRO A 482 22.90 23.42 25.65
C PRO A 482 23.90 23.69 26.77
N TRP A 483 24.83 22.76 26.98
CA TRP A 483 25.86 22.88 28.02
C TRP A 483 26.84 24.05 27.77
N ASP A 484 27.18 24.28 26.50
CA ASP A 484 28.25 25.20 26.10
C ASP A 484 27.74 26.36 25.20
N ALA A 485 26.43 26.51 25.04
CA ALA A 485 25.83 27.44 24.08
C ALA A 485 24.55 28.10 24.64
N PRO A 486 24.12 29.26 24.10
CA PRO A 486 22.89 29.90 24.54
C PRO A 486 21.66 29.02 24.25
N SER A 487 20.59 29.24 25.02
CA SER A 487 19.33 28.53 24.86
C SER A 487 18.78 28.66 23.44
N VAL A 488 18.33 27.56 22.89
CA VAL A 488 17.74 27.45 21.56
C VAL A 488 16.26 27.17 21.69
N GLU A 489 15.44 28.02 21.08
CA GLU A 489 13.99 27.86 21.05
C GLU A 489 13.59 26.81 20.00
N LEU A 490 12.76 25.86 20.45
CA LEU A 490 12.15 24.81 19.66
C LEU A 490 10.64 25.06 19.65
N THR A 491 10.07 25.26 18.46
CA THR A 491 8.63 25.42 18.27
C THR A 491 8.17 24.61 17.08
N ALA A 492 6.89 24.24 17.04
CA ALA A 492 6.27 23.70 15.83
C ALA A 492 6.17 24.76 14.72
N GLY A 493 6.21 26.04 15.08
CA GLY A 493 5.88 27.14 14.18
C GLY A 493 4.36 27.29 14.00
N GLU A 494 3.95 28.45 13.50
CA GLU A 494 2.54 28.78 13.29
C GLU A 494 1.92 27.86 12.22
N GLY A 495 0.74 27.29 12.51
CA GLY A 495 0.01 26.43 11.58
C GLY A 495 0.47 24.97 11.48
N ASN A 496 1.57 24.58 12.14
CA ASN A 496 2.12 23.22 12.11
C ASN A 496 1.78 22.38 13.36
N THR A 497 0.78 22.80 14.13
CA THR A 497 0.35 22.09 15.34
C THR A 497 -0.15 20.69 14.99
N GLY A 498 0.37 19.66 15.66
CA GLY A 498 -0.03 18.27 15.46
C GLY A 498 0.71 17.52 14.34
N MET A 499 1.62 18.17 13.61
CA MET A 499 2.36 17.57 12.49
C MET A 499 3.59 16.74 12.93
N TYR A 500 3.56 16.14 14.12
CA TYR A 500 4.68 15.35 14.65
C TYR A 500 4.35 13.87 14.75
N SER A 501 5.18 13.06 14.10
CA SER A 501 5.24 11.62 14.34
C SER A 501 6.10 11.34 15.57
N ALA A 502 5.51 10.65 16.55
CA ALA A 502 6.16 10.33 17.81
C ALA A 502 6.59 8.86 17.89
N PHE A 503 7.88 8.62 18.11
CA PHE A 503 8.46 7.29 18.33
C PHE A 503 8.92 7.18 19.79
N MET A 504 8.09 6.53 20.60
CA MET A 504 8.30 6.43 22.04
C MET A 504 8.77 5.02 22.42
N GLN A 505 9.83 4.95 23.23
CA GLN A 505 10.31 3.72 23.84
C GLN A 505 10.47 3.93 25.35
N ASN A 506 9.72 3.16 26.13
CA ASN A 506 9.84 3.18 27.59
C ASN A 506 10.83 2.09 28.05
N ILE A 507 11.67 2.42 29.01
CA ILE A 507 12.61 1.53 29.70
C ILE A 507 12.20 1.51 31.18
N PRO A 508 11.28 0.60 31.57
CA PRO A 508 10.69 0.58 32.91
C PRO A 508 11.72 0.47 34.03
N GLU A 509 12.79 -0.30 33.81
CA GLU A 509 13.84 -0.58 34.79
C GLU A 509 14.59 0.69 35.20
N ALA A 510 14.77 1.62 34.25
CA ALA A 510 15.46 2.88 34.46
C ALA A 510 14.51 4.04 34.81
N LYS A 511 13.18 3.79 34.86
CA LYS A 511 12.14 4.84 34.90
C LYS A 511 12.37 5.92 33.83
N PHE A 512 12.87 5.50 32.68
CA PHE A 512 13.37 6.36 31.62
C PHE A 512 12.56 6.13 30.34
N THR A 513 12.12 7.19 29.70
CA THR A 513 11.42 7.15 28.42
C THR A 513 12.22 7.93 27.40
N SER A 514 12.55 7.28 26.29
CA SER A 514 13.11 7.91 25.10
C SER A 514 11.97 8.23 24.13
N LEU A 515 12.01 9.42 23.56
CA LEU A 515 11.03 9.90 22.60
C LEU A 515 11.73 10.65 21.47
N ILE A 516 11.47 10.21 20.23
CA ILE A 516 11.87 10.92 19.02
C ILE A 516 10.63 11.54 18.40
N LEU A 517 10.70 12.83 18.10
CA LEU A 517 9.69 13.58 17.35
C LEU A 517 10.25 13.93 15.98
N CYS A 518 9.55 13.51 14.94
CA CYS A 518 9.85 13.85 13.56
C CYS A 518 8.68 14.64 12.98
N HIS A 519 8.96 15.79 12.39
CA HIS A 519 7.94 16.57 11.69
C HIS A 519 7.48 15.86 10.41
N GLU A 520 6.24 16.06 9.97
CA GLU A 520 5.69 15.42 8.77
C GLU A 520 6.49 15.71 7.50
N LEU A 521 7.10 16.88 7.37
CA LEU A 521 7.99 17.21 6.25
C LEU A 521 9.21 16.26 6.12
N LEU A 522 9.63 15.63 7.22
CA LEU A 522 10.70 14.63 7.25
C LEU A 522 10.16 13.21 6.97
N THR A 523 8.94 12.88 7.41
CA THR A 523 8.39 11.51 7.28
C THR A 523 7.53 11.30 6.04
N GLN A 524 6.89 12.35 5.53
CA GLN A 524 5.95 12.37 4.42
C GLN A 524 6.30 13.51 3.44
N PRO A 525 7.37 13.37 2.63
CA PRO A 525 7.73 14.36 1.62
C PRO A 525 6.60 14.56 0.60
N ASN A 526 6.27 15.82 0.32
CA ASN A 526 5.25 16.19 -0.67
C ASN A 526 5.89 16.53 -2.02
N TYR A 527 5.86 15.58 -2.96
CA TYR A 527 6.40 15.76 -4.31
C TYR A 527 5.45 16.51 -5.27
N GLY A 528 4.24 16.84 -4.84
CA GLY A 528 3.22 17.46 -5.70
C GLY A 528 3.35 18.99 -5.87
N GLY A 529 4.30 19.63 -5.21
CA GLY A 529 4.55 21.07 -5.32
C GLY A 529 5.92 21.47 -4.77
N ALA A 530 6.29 22.74 -4.91
CA ALA A 530 7.54 23.33 -4.40
C ALA A 530 7.54 23.32 -2.86
N SER A 531 7.84 22.17 -2.30
CA SER A 531 7.88 21.92 -0.86
C SER A 531 9.30 21.64 -0.42
N THR A 532 9.50 21.45 0.88
CA THR A 532 10.81 21.14 1.45
C THR A 532 10.72 19.82 2.20
N THR A 533 11.73 18.98 2.01
CA THR A 533 11.92 17.77 2.81
C THR A 533 13.30 17.76 3.43
N PHE A 534 13.57 16.75 4.25
CA PHE A 534 14.78 16.66 5.05
C PHE A 534 15.39 15.28 4.95
N MET A 535 16.69 15.23 5.15
CA MET A 535 17.46 14.00 5.09
C MET A 535 18.49 13.99 6.23
N ILE A 536 18.49 12.90 6.99
CA ILE A 536 19.50 12.68 8.03
C ILE A 536 20.74 12.12 7.35
N HIS A 537 21.88 12.78 7.55
CA HIS A 537 23.17 12.39 7.00
C HIS A 537 23.90 11.49 8.01
N VAL A 538 24.02 10.21 7.65
CA VAL A 538 24.78 9.21 8.42
C VAL A 538 26.10 8.87 7.71
N SER A 539 26.05 8.75 6.39
CA SER A 539 27.22 8.60 5.53
C SER A 539 26.97 9.29 4.20
N ASP A 540 28.04 9.66 3.48
CA ASP A 540 27.92 10.30 2.17
C ASP A 540 27.21 9.38 1.16
N GLU A 541 27.48 8.08 1.19
CA GLU A 541 26.83 7.10 0.33
C GLU A 541 25.31 7.02 0.59
N GLN A 542 24.90 6.94 1.86
CA GLN A 542 23.49 6.91 2.24
C GLN A 542 22.79 8.22 1.88
N ALA A 543 23.44 9.36 2.13
CA ALA A 543 22.91 10.68 1.82
C ALA A 543 22.71 10.86 0.31
N MET A 544 23.70 10.49 -0.49
CA MET A 544 23.62 10.54 -1.95
C MET A 544 22.54 9.60 -2.48
N ALA A 545 22.45 8.35 -1.98
CA ALA A 545 21.42 7.42 -2.39
C ALA A 545 19.99 7.91 -2.08
N GLN A 546 19.78 8.52 -0.90
CA GLN A 546 18.51 9.13 -0.54
C GLN A 546 18.19 10.37 -1.38
N LEU A 547 19.17 11.25 -1.62
CA LEU A 547 19.00 12.40 -2.50
C LEU A 547 18.55 11.94 -3.90
N ARG A 548 19.23 10.95 -4.48
CA ARG A 548 18.82 10.35 -5.76
C ARG A 548 17.37 9.88 -5.72
N GLN A 549 16.98 9.14 -4.69
CA GLN A 549 15.60 8.64 -4.57
C GLN A 549 14.57 9.78 -4.52
N HIS A 550 14.86 10.88 -3.82
CA HIS A 550 13.99 12.05 -3.78
C HIS A 550 13.89 12.71 -5.16
N ILE A 551 15.01 12.91 -5.85
CA ILE A 551 15.02 13.53 -7.18
C ILE A 551 14.29 12.62 -8.18
N THR A 552 14.55 11.31 -8.21
CA THR A 552 13.86 10.35 -9.11
C THR A 552 12.35 10.36 -8.94
N LYS A 553 11.85 10.56 -7.71
CA LYS A 553 10.40 10.67 -7.45
C LYS A 553 9.82 12.01 -7.85
N LEU A 554 10.66 13.05 -7.87
CA LEU A 554 10.26 14.42 -8.15
C LEU A 554 10.23 14.70 -9.66
N VAL A 555 11.31 14.37 -10.37
CA VAL A 555 11.47 14.69 -11.80
C VAL A 555 10.94 13.58 -12.70
N LYS A 556 10.49 13.94 -13.90
CA LYS A 556 9.97 12.99 -14.91
C LYS A 556 11.07 12.29 -15.73
N VAL A 557 12.33 12.65 -15.50
CA VAL A 557 13.49 12.14 -16.24
C VAL A 557 14.18 11.04 -15.41
N PRO A 558 14.65 9.94 -16.01
CA PRO A 558 15.44 8.95 -15.27
C PRO A 558 16.69 9.59 -14.68
N VAL A 559 16.96 9.32 -13.39
CA VAL A 559 18.14 9.81 -12.67
C VAL A 559 19.05 8.64 -12.37
N PHE A 560 20.24 8.65 -12.96
CA PHE A 560 21.18 7.55 -12.85
C PHE A 560 22.13 7.69 -11.65
N PRO A 561 22.59 6.57 -11.05
CA PRO A 561 23.51 6.60 -9.91
C PRO A 561 24.77 7.45 -10.15
N GLU A 562 25.32 7.42 -11.36
CA GLU A 562 26.54 8.11 -11.75
C GLU A 562 26.39 9.65 -11.69
N TRP A 563 25.16 10.14 -11.76
CA TRP A 563 24.87 11.58 -11.70
C TRP A 563 24.83 12.12 -10.27
N THR A 564 24.77 11.24 -9.27
CA THR A 564 24.45 11.62 -7.89
C THR A 564 25.51 12.55 -7.27
N ALA A 565 26.80 12.33 -7.57
CA ALA A 565 27.88 13.19 -7.10
C ALA A 565 27.77 14.62 -7.66
N TYR A 566 27.43 14.74 -8.95
CA TYR A 566 27.17 16.02 -9.60
C TYR A 566 25.93 16.70 -9.00
N LEU A 567 24.84 15.96 -8.83
CA LEU A 567 23.59 16.50 -8.25
C LEU A 567 23.78 16.95 -6.80
N TRP A 568 24.66 16.27 -6.04
CA TRP A 568 25.02 16.66 -4.68
C TRP A 568 25.76 18.01 -4.63
N ASP A 569 26.79 18.22 -5.46
CA ASP A 569 27.55 19.48 -5.49
C ASP A 569 26.74 20.62 -6.13
N ALA A 570 26.17 20.36 -7.30
CA ALA A 570 25.40 21.36 -8.04
C ALA A 570 24.11 21.75 -7.28
N GLY A 571 23.47 20.81 -6.59
CA GLY A 571 22.32 21.08 -5.74
C GLY A 571 22.63 22.00 -4.56
N GLN A 572 23.82 21.89 -3.96
CA GLN A 572 24.26 22.81 -2.90
C GLN A 572 24.50 24.21 -3.43
N ARG A 573 25.20 24.34 -4.57
CA ARG A 573 25.46 25.63 -5.22
C ARG A 573 24.18 26.31 -5.66
N ALA A 574 23.19 25.53 -6.12
CA ALA A 574 21.87 26.02 -6.50
C ALA A 574 20.93 26.26 -5.31
N ILE A 575 21.38 26.05 -4.07
CA ILE A 575 20.59 26.25 -2.83
C ILE A 575 19.40 25.26 -2.73
N LEU A 576 19.35 24.24 -3.61
CA LEU A 576 18.37 23.15 -3.55
C LEU A 576 18.71 22.16 -2.42
N LEU A 577 19.97 22.10 -2.01
CA LEU A 577 20.44 21.32 -0.87
C LEU A 577 21.12 22.26 0.14
N ARG A 578 20.69 22.26 1.40
CA ARG A 578 21.25 23.14 2.45
C ARG A 578 21.47 22.39 3.76
N PRO A 579 22.55 22.64 4.51
CA PRO A 579 22.66 22.13 5.87
C PRO A 579 21.62 22.81 6.77
N THR A 580 20.90 22.01 7.55
CA THR A 580 19.92 22.51 8.53
C THR A 580 20.63 22.83 9.85
N ARG A 581 20.11 23.78 10.64
CA ARG A 581 20.66 24.05 11.97
C ARG A 581 20.38 22.86 12.89
N THR A 582 21.41 22.20 13.39
CA THR A 582 21.28 21.02 14.25
C THR A 582 22.09 21.12 15.55
N GLY A 583 21.86 20.17 16.46
CA GLY A 583 22.67 19.95 17.65
C GLY A 583 22.73 18.46 18.04
N GLY A 584 23.70 18.10 18.89
CA GLY A 584 23.90 16.73 19.38
C GLY A 584 24.42 15.78 18.31
N ASP A 585 25.46 16.17 17.57
CA ASP A 585 26.10 15.42 16.46
C ASP A 585 25.20 15.02 15.28
N LEU A 586 23.92 15.38 15.35
CA LEU A 586 22.98 15.18 14.26
C LEU A 586 23.38 16.04 13.07
N LYS A 587 23.53 15.42 11.90
CA LYS A 587 23.65 16.14 10.62
C LYS A 587 22.35 15.99 9.84
N LEU A 588 21.68 17.10 9.60
CA LEU A 588 20.42 17.15 8.86
C LEU A 588 20.59 18.09 7.66
N TRP A 589 20.09 17.66 6.51
CA TRP A 589 20.08 18.44 5.29
C TRP A 589 18.65 18.72 4.86
N THR A 590 18.43 19.95 4.43
CA THR A 590 17.21 20.43 3.80
C THR A 590 17.32 20.19 2.29
N ILE A 591 16.30 19.56 1.71
CA ILE A 591 16.14 19.34 0.27
C ILE A 591 14.93 20.13 -0.21
N SER A 592 15.14 21.06 -1.14
CA SER A 592 14.06 21.72 -1.86
C SER A 592 13.51 20.78 -2.92
N LEU A 593 12.21 20.49 -2.87
CA LEU A 593 11.49 19.67 -3.85
C LEU A 593 10.99 20.55 -5.02
N ASP A 594 11.92 21.25 -5.66
CA ASP A 594 11.65 22.04 -6.87
C ASP A 594 11.97 21.23 -8.14
N ASP A 595 10.93 20.65 -8.74
CA ASP A 595 11.02 19.87 -9.99
C ASP A 595 11.73 20.66 -11.11
N SER A 596 11.46 21.96 -11.21
CA SER A 596 12.03 22.81 -12.25
C SER A 596 13.53 23.04 -12.04
N GLY A 597 13.96 23.33 -10.82
CA GLY A 597 15.36 23.50 -10.45
C GLY A 597 16.18 22.23 -10.69
N TRP A 598 15.67 21.07 -10.22
CA TRP A 598 16.37 19.79 -10.41
C TRP A 598 16.42 19.37 -11.89
N THR A 599 15.33 19.54 -12.65
CA THR A 599 15.32 19.25 -14.08
C THR A 599 16.32 20.13 -14.85
N ARG A 600 16.45 21.40 -14.46
CA ARG A 600 17.43 22.32 -15.07
C ARG A 600 18.87 21.96 -14.73
N LEU A 601 19.15 21.48 -13.51
CA LEU A 601 20.48 20.96 -13.16
C LEU A 601 20.85 19.74 -14.02
N ILE A 602 19.93 18.80 -14.20
CA ILE A 602 20.16 17.59 -15.01
C ILE A 602 20.39 17.97 -16.47
N THR A 603 19.49 18.78 -17.04
CA THR A 603 19.58 19.17 -18.46
C THR A 603 20.79 20.06 -18.74
N GLY A 604 21.14 20.97 -17.83
CA GLY A 604 22.36 21.76 -17.91
C GLY A 604 23.63 20.92 -17.81
N GLY A 605 23.66 19.94 -16.91
CA GLY A 605 24.78 19.00 -16.76
C GLY A 605 24.98 18.13 -18.00
N LEU A 606 23.89 17.68 -18.63
CA LEU A 606 23.94 16.95 -19.91
C LEU A 606 24.40 17.86 -21.05
N ALA A 607 23.89 19.08 -21.15
CA ALA A 607 24.25 20.04 -22.20
C ALA A 607 25.74 20.43 -22.16
N GLN A 608 26.32 20.51 -20.96
CA GLN A 608 27.75 20.81 -20.76
C GLN A 608 28.65 19.56 -20.76
N ASN A 609 28.09 18.37 -21.02
CA ASN A 609 28.80 17.08 -20.97
C ASN A 609 29.47 16.77 -19.61
N ILE A 610 28.98 17.37 -18.52
CA ILE A 610 29.45 17.10 -17.14
C ILE A 610 28.95 15.74 -16.67
N ILE A 611 27.68 15.46 -16.93
CA ILE A 611 27.07 14.13 -16.79
C ILE A 611 26.73 13.58 -18.17
N ARG A 612 26.72 12.25 -18.31
CA ARG A 612 26.44 11.56 -19.58
C ARG A 612 25.39 10.48 -19.36
N LEU A 613 24.62 10.18 -20.40
CA LEU A 613 23.74 9.01 -20.39
C LEU A 613 24.61 7.73 -20.35
N PRO A 614 24.22 6.71 -19.58
CA PRO A 614 24.91 5.43 -19.61
C PRO A 614 24.89 4.87 -21.05
N GLN A 615 26.04 4.38 -21.52
CA GLN A 615 26.17 3.84 -22.89
C GLN A 615 25.56 2.45 -23.06
N ASN A 616 25.22 1.78 -21.95
CA ASN A 616 24.54 0.49 -21.93
C ASN A 616 23.18 0.69 -21.25
N LEU A 617 22.12 0.82 -22.03
CA LEU A 617 20.73 0.79 -21.57
C LEU A 617 20.06 -0.49 -22.07
#